data_AF-A0A8T4BS65-F1
#
_entry.id   AF-A0A8T4BS65-F1
#
_cell.length_a   1.000
_cell.length_b   1.000
_cell.length_c   1.000
_cell.angle_alpha   90.00
_cell.angle_beta   90.00
_cell.angle_gamma   90.00
#
_symmetry.space_group_name_H-M   'P 1'
#
loop_
_entity.id
_entity.type
_entity.pdbx_description
1 polymer ?
#
loop_
_entity_poly.entity_id
_entity_poly.type
_entity_poly.pdbx_seq_one_letter_code
_entity_poly.pdbx_strand_id
1 'polypeptide(L)'
;MKNKLKELRELNLKETKEKLKKIPEDKKLIKKYKQKDLSYKKIIKRIAQNLTDTLGEELAAELIAKAGSLKKLAFMASSKIQVIGAESALFKHLKEGTKPPKYGIIFKHISIQKAKNKGKAARQLASKISLAAKKDYFKKSVC
;
A
#
# COMPACT_ATOMS: atom_id res chain seq x y z
N MET A 1 -4.75 57.95 2.54
CA MET A 1 -4.26 56.65 1.99
C MET A 1 -3.69 55.69 3.05
N LYS A 2 -2.94 56.15 4.06
CA LYS A 2 -2.32 55.28 5.09
C LYS A 2 -3.30 54.45 5.96
N ASN A 3 -4.52 54.92 6.20
CA ASN A 3 -5.53 54.19 7.00
C ASN A 3 -6.10 52.96 6.29
N LYS A 4 -6.37 53.07 4.98
CA LYS A 4 -6.94 51.97 4.17
C LYS A 4 -5.95 50.80 4.04
N LEU A 5 -4.65 51.10 3.99
CA LEU A 5 -3.57 50.11 4.00
C LEU A 5 -3.43 49.39 5.35
N LYS A 6 -3.80 50.05 6.45
CA LYS A 6 -3.80 49.50 7.81
C LYS A 6 -4.97 48.53 8.01
N GLU A 7 -6.16 48.92 7.54
CA GLU A 7 -7.36 48.07 7.55
C GLU A 7 -7.20 46.82 6.68
N LEU A 8 -6.61 46.95 5.48
CA LEU A 8 -6.29 45.81 4.60
C LEU A 8 -5.31 44.82 5.23
N ARG A 9 -4.38 45.29 6.08
CA ARG A 9 -3.46 44.43 6.84
C ARG A 9 -4.17 43.72 8.00
N GLU A 10 -5.05 44.40 8.71
CA GLU A 10 -5.81 43.82 9.83
C GLU A 10 -6.84 42.78 9.37
N LEU A 11 -7.50 43.01 8.23
CA LEU A 11 -8.40 42.05 7.59
C LEU A 11 -7.66 40.78 7.17
N ASN A 12 -6.49 40.93 6.53
CA ASN A 12 -5.63 39.79 6.17
C ASN A 12 -5.18 39.00 7.40
N LEU A 13 -4.74 39.68 8.47
CA LEU A 13 -4.33 39.05 9.73
C LEU A 13 -5.46 38.28 10.41
N LYS A 14 -6.71 38.74 10.32
CA LYS A 14 -7.89 38.03 10.84
C LYS A 14 -8.19 36.78 10.01
N GLU A 15 -8.21 36.87 8.69
CA GLU A 15 -8.38 35.72 7.79
C GLU A 15 -7.26 34.68 7.97
N THR A 16 -6.01 35.12 8.18
CA THR A 16 -4.91 34.18 8.44
C THR A 16 -5.07 33.46 9.78
N LYS A 17 -5.51 34.17 10.83
CA LYS A 17 -5.76 33.60 12.16
C LYS A 17 -6.93 32.61 12.18
N GLU A 18 -7.97 32.83 11.37
CA GLU A 18 -9.06 31.86 11.19
C GLU A 18 -8.60 30.59 10.46
N LYS A 19 -7.81 30.72 9.39
CA LYS A 19 -7.18 29.56 8.72
C LYS A 19 -6.29 28.79 9.70
N LEU A 20 -5.51 29.48 10.54
CA LEU A 20 -4.67 28.89 11.59
C LEU A 20 -5.45 28.16 12.69
N LYS A 21 -6.71 28.53 12.97
CA LYS A 21 -7.58 27.82 13.93
C LYS A 21 -8.13 26.49 13.42
N LYS A 22 -8.22 26.26 12.10
CA LYS A 22 -8.58 24.95 11.51
C LYS A 22 -7.42 23.95 11.52
N ILE A 23 -6.19 24.43 11.36
CA ILE A 23 -4.94 23.64 11.39
C ILE A 23 -4.77 22.75 12.66
N PRO A 24 -5.13 23.17 13.90
CA PRO A 24 -5.03 22.32 15.08
C PRO A 24 -6.03 21.15 15.11
N GLU A 25 -7.21 21.30 14.51
CA GLU A 25 -8.16 20.18 14.33
C GLU A 25 -7.59 19.17 13.33
N ASP A 26 -7.01 19.66 12.23
CA ASP A 26 -6.29 18.84 11.26
C ASP A 26 -5.10 18.11 11.92
N LYS A 27 -4.33 18.77 12.80
CA LYS A 27 -3.22 18.14 13.53
C LYS A 27 -3.69 17.03 14.49
N LYS A 28 -4.78 17.23 15.22
CA LYS A 28 -5.38 16.18 16.07
C LYS A 28 -5.86 15.00 15.21
N LEU A 29 -6.49 15.30 14.08
CA LEU A 29 -6.99 14.31 13.15
C LEU A 29 -5.83 13.51 12.51
N ILE A 30 -4.78 14.18 12.04
CA ILE A 30 -3.54 13.57 11.53
C ILE A 30 -2.90 12.66 12.59
N LYS A 31 -2.86 13.11 13.85
CA LYS A 31 -2.33 12.30 14.96
C LYS A 31 -3.17 11.03 15.19
N LYS A 32 -4.49 11.12 15.07
CA LYS A 32 -5.41 9.98 15.16
C LYS A 32 -5.22 8.99 14.00
N TYR A 33 -5.09 9.47 12.77
CA TYR A 33 -4.80 8.62 11.60
C TYR A 33 -3.44 7.93 11.73
N LYS A 34 -2.39 8.65 12.14
CA LYS A 34 -1.07 8.06 12.41
C LYS A 34 -1.11 6.95 13.48
N GLN A 35 -1.94 7.11 14.51
CA GLN A 35 -2.12 6.07 15.54
C GLN A 35 -2.84 4.83 14.98
N LYS A 36 -3.88 5.02 14.17
CA LYS A 36 -4.54 3.92 13.45
C LYS A 36 -3.56 3.23 12.50
N ASP A 37 -2.69 4.01 11.85
CA ASP A 37 -1.69 3.48 10.93
C ASP A 37 -0.68 2.57 11.63
N LEU A 38 -0.18 3.02 12.78
CA LEU A 38 0.73 2.21 13.58
C LEU A 38 0.07 0.93 14.12
N SER A 39 -1.23 0.98 14.41
CA SER A 39 -1.98 -0.16 14.92
C SER A 39 -2.12 -1.28 13.87
N TYR A 40 -2.49 -0.95 12.63
CA TYR A 40 -2.63 -1.98 11.59
C TYR A 40 -1.29 -2.64 11.25
N LYS A 41 -0.18 -1.88 11.21
CA LYS A 41 1.15 -2.42 10.92
C LYS A 41 1.54 -3.51 11.93
N LYS A 42 1.26 -3.29 13.21
CA LYS A 42 1.48 -4.29 14.28
C LYS A 42 0.61 -5.53 14.09
N ILE A 43 -0.66 -5.35 13.74
CA ILE A 43 -1.60 -6.46 13.50
C ILE A 43 -1.14 -7.33 12.33
N ILE A 44 -0.74 -6.71 11.21
CA ILE A 44 -0.30 -7.43 10.01
C ILE A 44 1.00 -8.18 10.28
N LYS A 45 1.95 -7.54 10.96
CA LYS A 45 3.19 -8.21 11.36
C LYS A 45 2.93 -9.44 12.25
N ARG A 46 1.94 -9.37 13.13
CA ARG A 46 1.52 -10.51 13.99
C ARG A 46 0.83 -11.62 13.19
N ILE A 47 0.02 -11.28 12.19
CA ILE A 47 -0.76 -12.25 11.41
C ILE A 47 0.07 -12.91 10.30
N ALA A 48 0.94 -12.14 9.65
CA ALA A 48 1.68 -12.54 8.47
C ALA A 48 3.14 -12.06 8.56
N GLN A 49 3.89 -12.62 9.51
CA GLN A 49 5.26 -12.22 9.78
C GLN A 49 6.18 -12.47 8.58
N ASN A 50 6.16 -13.67 8.00
CA ASN A 50 7.07 -14.01 6.89
C ASN A 50 6.79 -13.16 5.64
N LEU A 51 5.51 -12.87 5.36
CA LEU A 51 5.11 -12.00 4.27
C LEU A 51 5.57 -10.56 4.51
N THR A 52 5.43 -10.07 5.74
CA THR A 52 5.86 -8.73 6.16
C THR A 52 7.38 -8.58 6.04
N ASP A 53 8.15 -9.59 6.45
CA ASP A 53 9.61 -9.58 6.33
C ASP A 53 10.07 -9.54 4.86
N THR A 54 9.25 -10.08 3.95
CA THR A 54 9.58 -10.12 2.52
C THR A 54 9.20 -8.83 1.77
N LEU A 55 8.08 -8.18 2.12
CA LEU A 55 7.50 -7.08 1.34
C LEU A 55 7.43 -5.74 2.08
N GLY A 56 7.54 -5.75 3.41
CA GLY A 56 7.15 -4.65 4.28
C GLY A 56 5.65 -4.67 4.61
N GLU A 57 5.29 -3.97 5.67
CA GLU A 57 3.94 -4.00 6.26
C GLU A 57 2.88 -3.42 5.32
N GLU A 58 3.21 -2.33 4.61
CA GLU A 58 2.28 -1.63 3.72
C GLU A 58 1.91 -2.47 2.50
N LEU A 59 2.92 -3.02 1.82
CA LEU A 59 2.69 -3.81 0.62
C LEU A 59 2.06 -5.17 0.96
N ALA A 60 2.43 -5.77 2.10
CA ALA A 60 1.78 -6.99 2.59
C ALA A 60 0.29 -6.74 2.89
N ALA A 61 -0.05 -5.62 3.52
CA ALA A 61 -1.43 -5.21 3.77
C ALA A 61 -2.25 -5.11 2.49
N GLU A 62 -1.72 -4.37 1.52
CA GLU A 62 -2.38 -4.14 0.24
C GLU A 62 -2.60 -5.46 -0.52
N LEU A 63 -1.61 -6.35 -0.49
CA LEU A 63 -1.67 -7.65 -1.13
C LEU A 63 -2.73 -8.57 -0.50
N ILE A 64 -2.79 -8.62 0.83
CA ILE A 64 -3.83 -9.38 1.55
C ILE A 64 -5.22 -8.80 1.27
N ALA A 65 -5.34 -7.46 1.29
CA ALA A 65 -6.60 -6.78 1.02
C ALA A 65 -7.10 -7.06 -0.42
N LYS A 66 -6.20 -7.03 -1.42
CA LYS A 66 -6.53 -7.36 -2.81
C LYS A 66 -6.88 -8.83 -3.01
N ALA A 67 -6.24 -9.74 -2.28
CA ALA A 67 -6.60 -11.15 -2.27
C ALA A 67 -7.92 -11.43 -1.53
N GLY A 68 -8.33 -10.51 -0.65
CA GLY A 68 -9.53 -10.59 0.21
C GLY A 68 -9.29 -11.31 1.55
N SER A 69 -8.32 -12.23 1.63
CA SER A 69 -7.88 -12.82 2.89
C SER A 69 -6.51 -13.48 2.76
N LEU A 70 -5.82 -13.69 3.90
CA LEU A 70 -4.56 -14.42 3.92
C LEU A 70 -4.73 -15.87 3.43
N LYS A 71 -5.86 -16.52 3.75
CA LYS A 71 -6.22 -17.84 3.24
C LYS A 71 -6.23 -17.84 1.71
N LYS A 72 -7.02 -16.94 1.11
CA LYS A 72 -7.10 -16.85 -0.36
C LYS A 72 -5.73 -16.62 -0.97
N LEU A 73 -4.93 -15.73 -0.38
CA LEU A 73 -3.57 -15.46 -0.83
C LEU A 73 -2.66 -16.69 -0.78
N ALA A 74 -2.72 -17.50 0.29
CA ALA A 74 -1.93 -18.72 0.42
C ALA A 74 -2.27 -19.78 -0.64
N PHE A 75 -3.53 -19.86 -1.08
CA PHE A 75 -3.97 -20.76 -2.14
C PHE A 75 -3.73 -20.20 -3.56
N MET A 76 -3.42 -18.92 -3.71
CA MET A 76 -3.14 -18.34 -5.04
C MET A 76 -1.84 -18.88 -5.63
N ALA A 77 -1.88 -19.19 -6.93
CA ALA A 77 -0.69 -19.50 -7.70
C ALA A 77 0.25 -18.28 -7.80
N SER A 78 1.56 -18.54 -7.90
CA SER A 78 2.58 -17.49 -8.03
C SER A 78 2.35 -16.57 -9.24
N SER A 79 1.90 -17.12 -10.37
CA SER A 79 1.54 -16.35 -11.57
C SER A 79 0.39 -15.37 -11.33
N LYS A 80 -0.61 -15.76 -10.52
CA LYS A 80 -1.72 -14.88 -10.15
C LYS A 80 -1.25 -13.77 -9.20
N ILE A 81 -0.41 -14.11 -8.22
CA ILE A 81 0.20 -13.14 -7.29
C ILE A 81 1.05 -12.12 -8.06
N GLN A 82 1.73 -12.54 -9.13
CA GLN A 82 2.56 -11.66 -9.95
C GLN A 82 1.76 -10.50 -10.57
N VAL A 83 0.53 -10.77 -11.02
CA VAL A 83 -0.32 -9.82 -11.76
C VAL A 83 -1.49 -9.28 -10.94
N ILE A 84 -1.54 -9.54 -9.64
CA ILE A 84 -2.63 -9.07 -8.77
C ILE A 84 -2.65 -7.53 -8.73
N GLY A 85 -3.82 -6.93 -8.93
CA GLY A 85 -4.01 -5.49 -9.16
C GLY A 85 -3.81 -5.02 -10.60
N ALA A 86 -3.43 -5.91 -11.53
CA ALA A 86 -3.40 -5.65 -12.97
C ALA A 86 -4.49 -6.45 -13.71
N GLU A 87 -5.57 -6.81 -13.03
CA GLU A 87 -6.64 -7.66 -13.58
C GLU A 87 -7.28 -7.05 -14.81
N SER A 88 -7.55 -5.74 -14.80
CA SER A 88 -8.15 -5.05 -15.96
C SER A 88 -7.26 -5.16 -17.21
N ALA A 89 -5.94 -5.01 -17.05
CA ALA A 89 -4.99 -5.17 -18.15
C ALA A 89 -4.87 -6.63 -18.59
N LEU A 90 -4.96 -7.58 -17.66
CA LEU A 90 -4.96 -9.01 -17.97
C LEU A 90 -6.20 -9.40 -18.77
N PHE A 91 -7.39 -8.92 -18.36
CA PHE A 91 -8.63 -9.19 -19.07
C PHE A 91 -8.65 -8.53 -20.45
N LYS A 92 -8.07 -7.33 -20.59
CA LYS A 92 -7.90 -6.68 -21.90
C LYS A 92 -6.99 -7.49 -22.81
N HIS A 93 -5.89 -8.05 -22.29
CA HIS A 93 -5.04 -8.97 -23.05
C HIS A 93 -5.81 -10.21 -23.52
N LEU A 94 -6.59 -10.84 -22.65
CA LEU A 94 -7.36 -12.04 -22.99
C LEU A 94 -8.46 -11.78 -24.05
N LYS A 95 -9.05 -10.58 -24.04
CA LYS A 95 -10.12 -10.20 -24.98
C LYS A 95 -9.59 -9.70 -26.33
N GLU A 96 -8.59 -8.83 -26.29
CA GLU A 96 -8.14 -8.04 -27.45
C GLU A 96 -6.76 -8.48 -27.97
N GLY A 97 -6.08 -9.42 -27.30
CA GLY A 97 -4.74 -9.87 -27.70
C GLY A 97 -3.63 -8.82 -27.46
N THR A 98 -3.90 -7.78 -26.65
CA THR A 98 -2.90 -6.74 -26.31
C THR A 98 -1.69 -7.31 -25.56
N LYS A 99 -0.64 -6.54 -25.27
CA LYS A 99 0.53 -7.10 -24.55
C LYS A 99 0.16 -7.54 -23.12
N PRO A 100 0.55 -8.75 -22.67
CA PRO A 100 0.21 -9.22 -21.33
C PRO A 100 0.87 -8.38 -20.23
N PRO A 101 0.18 -8.13 -19.10
CA PRO A 101 0.78 -7.42 -17.98
C PRO A 101 1.88 -8.27 -17.32
N LYS A 102 3.04 -7.64 -17.06
CA LYS A 102 4.20 -8.34 -16.48
C LYS A 102 4.21 -8.35 -14.94
N TYR A 103 3.51 -7.40 -14.31
CA TYR A 103 3.48 -7.23 -12.86
C TYR A 103 2.22 -6.45 -12.48
N GLY A 104 1.76 -6.67 -11.25
CA GLY A 104 0.69 -5.90 -10.61
C GLY A 104 1.21 -5.03 -9.47
N ILE A 105 0.52 -5.01 -8.33
CA ILE A 105 0.88 -4.17 -7.17
C ILE A 105 2.28 -4.44 -6.62
N ILE A 106 2.81 -5.65 -6.82
CA ILE A 106 4.15 -6.03 -6.36
C ILE A 106 5.26 -5.17 -6.98
N PHE A 107 4.99 -4.48 -8.11
CA PHE A 107 5.92 -3.55 -8.74
C PHE A 107 6.43 -2.43 -7.82
N LYS A 108 5.65 -2.07 -6.79
CA LYS A 108 6.04 -1.08 -5.78
C LYS A 108 7.28 -1.50 -4.98
N HIS A 109 7.59 -2.79 -4.92
CA HIS A 109 8.72 -3.29 -4.14
C HIS A 109 10.07 -2.84 -4.72
N ILE A 110 10.98 -2.40 -3.83
CA ILE A 110 12.27 -1.80 -4.17
C ILE A 110 13.13 -2.74 -5.03
N SER A 111 13.10 -4.05 -4.77
CA SER A 111 13.88 -5.02 -5.55
C SER A 111 13.49 -5.06 -7.03
N ILE A 112 12.21 -4.84 -7.36
CA ILE A 112 11.75 -4.80 -8.75
C ILE A 112 12.09 -3.46 -9.36
N GLN A 113 11.91 -2.36 -8.64
CA GLN A 113 12.23 -1.03 -9.17
C GLN A 113 13.70 -0.88 -9.55
N LYS A 114 14.61 -1.45 -8.75
CA LYS A 114 16.07 -1.42 -8.98
C LYS A 114 16.55 -2.45 -10.00
N ALA A 115 15.74 -3.44 -10.38
CA ALA A 115 16.18 -4.52 -11.26
C ALA A 115 16.23 -4.07 -12.74
N LYS A 116 17.30 -4.47 -13.45
CA LYS A 116 17.41 -4.30 -14.92
C LYS A 116 16.28 -5.04 -15.65
N ASN A 117 16.01 -6.30 -15.27
CA ASN A 117 14.89 -7.08 -15.78
C ASN A 117 13.77 -7.18 -14.74
N LYS A 118 12.85 -6.22 -14.79
CA LYS A 118 11.70 -6.09 -13.89
C LYS A 118 10.77 -7.32 -13.94
N GLY A 119 10.58 -7.93 -15.11
CA GLY A 119 9.72 -9.11 -15.25
C GLY A 119 10.28 -10.35 -14.56
N LYS A 120 11.59 -10.61 -14.72
CA LYS A 120 12.28 -11.70 -14.02
C LYS A 120 12.25 -11.49 -12.50
N ALA A 121 12.54 -10.27 -12.04
CA ALA A 121 12.49 -9.93 -10.62
C ALA A 121 11.08 -10.07 -10.04
N ALA A 122 10.05 -9.62 -10.75
CA ALA A 122 8.66 -9.75 -10.32
C ALA A 122 8.23 -11.22 -10.19
N ARG A 123 8.61 -12.08 -11.15
CA ARG A 123 8.34 -13.52 -11.07
C ARG A 123 9.02 -14.17 -9.86
N GLN A 124 10.31 -13.88 -9.65
CA GLN A 124 11.05 -14.41 -8.49
C GLN A 124 10.44 -13.93 -7.17
N LEU A 125 10.08 -12.65 -7.09
CA LEU A 125 9.44 -12.09 -5.89
C LEU A 125 8.07 -12.75 -5.65
N ALA A 126 7.23 -12.90 -6.68
CA ALA A 126 5.93 -13.55 -6.57
C ALA A 126 6.03 -15.00 -6.07
N SER A 127 7.09 -15.73 -6.44
CA SER A 127 7.33 -17.08 -5.91
C SER A 127 7.69 -17.06 -4.43
N LYS A 128 8.54 -16.13 -4.00
CA LYS A 128 8.87 -15.93 -2.58
C LYS A 128 7.64 -15.53 -1.75
N ILE A 129 6.81 -14.63 -2.28
CA ILE A 129 5.55 -14.21 -1.66
C ILE A 129 4.61 -15.41 -1.49
N SER A 130 4.45 -16.24 -2.52
CA SER A 130 3.58 -17.43 -2.44
C SER A 130 4.03 -18.37 -1.33
N LEU A 131 5.35 -18.60 -1.21
CA LEU A 131 5.90 -19.43 -0.15
C LEU A 131 5.70 -18.81 1.24
N ALA A 132 5.97 -17.50 1.38
CA ALA A 132 5.81 -16.78 2.64
C ALA A 132 4.34 -16.77 3.10
N ALA A 133 3.39 -16.49 2.20
CA ALA A 133 1.96 -16.50 2.50
C ALA A 133 1.46 -17.90 2.89
N LYS A 134 1.93 -18.95 2.21
CA LYS A 134 1.64 -20.34 2.60
C LYS A 134 2.20 -20.67 3.98
N LYS A 135 3.43 -20.28 4.26
CA LYS A 135 4.05 -20.48 5.57
C LYS A 135 3.27 -19.76 6.66
N ASP A 136 2.89 -18.50 6.45
CA ASP A 136 2.11 -17.73 7.42
C ASP A 136 0.71 -18.33 7.66
N TYR A 137 0.07 -18.89 6.64
CA TYR A 137 -1.26 -19.48 6.77
C TYR A 137 -1.24 -20.90 7.34
N PHE A 138 -0.40 -21.79 6.82
CA PHE A 138 -0.39 -23.21 7.17
C PHE A 138 0.48 -23.51 8.39
N LYS A 139 1.55 -22.74 8.65
CA LYS A 139 2.40 -22.92 9.84
C LYS A 139 1.81 -22.29 11.10
N LYS A 140 0.52 -21.93 11.09
CA LYS A 140 -0.26 -21.59 12.29
C LYS A 140 -0.53 -22.87 13.10
N SER A 141 0.55 -23.44 13.63
CA SER A 141 0.57 -24.63 14.45
C SER A 141 1.65 -24.47 15.53
N VAL A 142 1.55 -23.42 16.36
CA VAL A 142 1.95 -23.49 17.77
C VAL A 142 1.07 -22.49 18.53
N CYS A 143 0.30 -23.03 19.46
CA CYS A 143 -0.41 -22.31 20.52
C CYS A 143 0.59 -21.69 21.51
#